data_AF-A0A1Z4KJW0-F1
#
_entry.id   AF-A0A1Z4KJW0-F1
#
_cell.length_a   1.000
_cell.length_b   1.000
_cell.length_c   1.000
_cell.angle_alpha   90.00
_cell.angle_beta   90.00
_cell.angle_gamma   90.00
#
_symmetry.space_group_name_H-M   'P 1'
#
loop_
_entity.id
_entity.type
_entity.pdbx_description
1 polymer ?
#
loop_
_entity_poly.entity_id
_entity_poly.type
_entity_poly.pdbx_seq_one_letter_code
_entity_poly.pdbx_strand_id
1 'polypeptide(L)'
;MAAPDVKPWLFIIQPYEGESLSHFLGRFRRANHLSASGLGKLAGIGAVVARWERFHFNPRPSQKELEAIASLVEVDADRLAQMLPPLGVGMQHEPIRLCGACYAEAPCHRIEWQYKSVWKCDRHELKILAKCPNCEAPFKIPALWEDKCCHRCRTPFAEMTKYQKIT
;
A
#
# COMPACT_ATOMS: atom_id res chain seq x y z
N MET A 1 -19.22 15.00 -24.17
CA MET A 1 -18.52 14.44 -23.00
C MET A 1 -17.87 15.59 -22.28
N ALA A 2 -18.32 15.92 -21.06
CA ALA A 2 -17.65 16.93 -20.25
C ALA A 2 -16.29 16.36 -19.83
N ALA A 3 -15.20 17.09 -20.08
CA ALA A 3 -13.90 16.72 -19.57
C ALA A 3 -13.99 16.59 -18.04
N PRO A 4 -13.38 15.56 -17.43
CA PRO A 4 -13.30 15.51 -15.98
C PRO A 4 -12.67 16.82 -15.49
N ASP A 5 -13.22 17.36 -14.40
CA ASP A 5 -12.72 18.55 -13.71
C ASP A 5 -11.37 18.18 -13.04
N VAL A 6 -10.34 18.04 -13.88
CA VAL A 6 -8.98 17.70 -13.47
C VAL A 6 -8.51 18.85 -12.61
N LYS A 7 -8.18 18.57 -11.35
CA LYS A 7 -7.57 19.55 -10.45
C LYS A 7 -6.10 19.70 -10.87
N PRO A 8 -5.71 20.79 -11.55
CA PRO A 8 -4.38 20.91 -12.16
C PRO A 8 -3.22 20.95 -11.17
N TRP A 9 -3.51 20.97 -9.86
CA TRP A 9 -2.53 20.98 -8.78
C TRP A 9 -2.28 19.59 -8.16
N LEU A 10 -2.96 18.53 -8.62
CA LEU A 10 -2.67 17.18 -8.13
C LEU A 10 -1.51 16.56 -8.92
N PHE A 11 -0.46 16.18 -8.20
CA PHE A 11 0.62 15.36 -8.74
C PHE A 11 0.15 13.91 -8.88
N ILE A 12 -0.10 13.52 -10.12
CA ILE A 12 -0.56 12.18 -10.48
C ILE A 12 0.60 11.20 -10.40
N ILE A 13 0.37 10.04 -9.76
CA ILE A 13 1.33 8.94 -9.70
C ILE A 13 0.69 7.66 -10.19
N GLN A 14 1.49 6.82 -10.84
CA GLN A 14 1.03 5.50 -11.27
C GLN A 14 1.28 4.44 -10.19
N PRO A 15 0.35 3.48 -10.04
CA PRO A 15 0.54 2.35 -9.14
C PRO A 15 1.55 1.36 -9.71
N TYR A 16 2.31 0.72 -8.82
CA TYR A 16 3.14 -0.42 -9.22
C TYR A 16 2.27 -1.68 -9.41
N GLU A 17 2.81 -2.65 -10.14
CA GLU A 17 2.19 -3.97 -10.25
C GLU A 17 2.11 -4.67 -8.87
N GLY A 18 0.94 -5.22 -8.53
CA GLY A 18 0.70 -5.87 -7.24
C GLY A 18 0.75 -4.97 -6.00
N GLU A 19 0.86 -3.65 -6.15
CA GLU A 19 0.90 -2.70 -5.04
C GLU A 19 -0.38 -2.77 -4.19
N SER A 20 -0.24 -2.66 -2.88
CA SER A 20 -1.38 -2.59 -1.97
C SER A 20 -2.02 -1.20 -1.96
N LEU A 21 -3.35 -1.15 -1.79
CA LEU A 21 -4.08 0.12 -1.78
C LEU A 21 -3.55 1.07 -0.69
N SER A 22 -3.18 0.51 0.46
CA SER A 22 -2.55 1.26 1.56
C SER A 22 -1.29 2.00 1.11
N HIS A 23 -0.39 1.31 0.42
CA HIS A 23 0.88 1.90 0.00
C HIS A 23 0.68 2.95 -1.11
N PHE A 24 -0.15 2.64 -2.10
CA PHE A 24 -0.47 3.55 -3.20
C PHE A 24 -1.08 4.86 -2.69
N LEU A 25 -2.14 4.79 -1.86
CA LEU A 25 -2.78 5.98 -1.32
C LEU A 25 -1.82 6.79 -0.44
N GLY A 26 -0.98 6.14 0.36
CA GLY A 26 0.05 6.83 1.13
C GLY A 26 1.04 7.60 0.26
N ARG A 27 1.51 7.00 -0.85
CA ARG A 27 2.38 7.69 -1.82
C ARG A 27 1.69 8.88 -2.47
N PHE A 28 0.45 8.68 -2.94
CA PHE A 28 -0.33 9.74 -3.59
C PHE A 28 -0.51 10.92 -2.64
N ARG A 29 -0.89 10.63 -1.38
CA ARG A 29 -1.07 11.66 -0.36
C ARG A 29 0.21 12.43 -0.06
N ARG A 30 1.35 11.75 0.06
CA ARG A 30 2.64 12.43 0.31
C ARG A 30 3.02 13.36 -0.84
N ALA A 31 2.87 12.89 -2.08
CA ALA A 31 3.16 13.70 -3.26
C ALA A 31 2.26 14.95 -3.37
N ASN A 32 1.10 14.93 -2.71
CA ASN A 32 0.10 15.99 -2.76
C ASN A 32 -0.12 16.71 -1.41
N HIS A 33 0.72 16.44 -0.40
CA HIS A 33 0.59 16.97 0.96
C HIS A 33 -0.81 16.80 1.59
N LEU A 34 -1.45 15.66 1.33
CA LEU A 34 -2.80 15.35 1.81
C LEU A 34 -2.78 14.46 3.07
N SER A 35 -3.70 14.73 3.99
CA SER A 35 -4.08 13.75 5.02
C SER A 35 -5.05 12.71 4.46
N ALA A 36 -5.19 11.56 5.13
CA ALA A 36 -6.16 10.53 4.73
C ALA A 36 -7.60 11.07 4.72
N SER A 37 -7.97 11.89 5.71
CA SER A 37 -9.26 12.58 5.74
C SER A 37 -9.40 13.64 4.66
N GLY A 38 -8.31 14.36 4.33
CA GLY A 38 -8.28 15.33 3.25
C GLY A 38 -8.56 14.68 1.90
N LEU A 39 -7.91 13.56 1.60
CA LEU A 39 -8.16 12.79 0.38
C LEU A 39 -9.62 12.29 0.34
N GLY A 40 -10.10 11.69 1.43
CA GLY A 40 -11.48 11.19 1.48
C GLY A 40 -12.55 12.29 1.38
N LYS A 41 -12.27 13.50 1.90
CA LYS A 41 -13.13 14.67 1.72
C LYS A 41 -13.12 15.17 0.27
N LEU A 42 -11.95 15.21 -0.37
CA LEU A 42 -11.85 15.59 -1.79
C LEU A 42 -12.62 14.61 -2.70
N ALA A 43 -12.61 13.32 -2.34
CA ALA A 43 -13.33 12.27 -3.07
C ALA A 43 -14.82 12.16 -2.71
N GLY A 44 -15.29 12.87 -1.67
CA GLY A 44 -16.67 12.75 -1.21
C GLY A 44 -17.02 11.41 -0.53
N ILE A 45 -16.01 10.64 -0.10
CA ILE A 45 -16.18 9.34 0.60
C ILE A 45 -15.90 9.39 2.10
N GLY A 46 -15.61 10.59 2.63
CA GLY A 46 -15.47 10.82 4.06
C GLY A 46 -14.21 10.16 4.65
N ALA A 47 -14.33 9.57 5.84
CA ALA A 47 -13.17 9.09 6.62
C ALA A 47 -12.69 7.66 6.27
N VAL A 48 -13.28 7.00 5.25
CA VAL A 48 -13.02 5.59 4.95
C VAL A 48 -11.58 5.31 4.48
N VAL A 49 -10.92 6.29 3.85
CA VAL A 49 -9.52 6.18 3.38
C VAL A 49 -8.57 5.76 4.51
N ALA A 50 -8.72 6.37 5.71
CA ALA A 50 -7.87 6.04 6.85
C ALA A 50 -8.05 4.59 7.33
N ARG A 51 -9.20 3.97 7.05
CA ARG A 51 -9.46 2.56 7.36
C ARG A 51 -8.81 1.65 6.32
N TRP A 52 -8.93 2.00 5.05
CA TRP A 52 -8.33 1.27 3.94
C TRP A 52 -6.80 1.21 4.04
N GLU A 53 -6.17 2.31 4.46
CA GLU A 53 -4.73 2.35 4.71
C GLU A 53 -4.26 1.38 5.80
N ARG A 54 -5.16 0.96 6.70
CA ARG A 54 -4.90 -0.04 7.74
C ARG A 54 -5.39 -1.44 7.36
N PHE A 55 -5.73 -1.67 6.09
CA PHE A 55 -6.35 -2.91 5.59
C PHE A 55 -7.72 -3.24 6.19
N HIS A 56 -8.40 -2.27 6.81
CA HIS A 56 -9.74 -2.45 7.36
C HIS A 56 -10.81 -2.27 6.27
N PHE A 57 -10.93 -3.29 5.40
CA PHE A 57 -11.86 -3.34 4.28
C PHE A 57 -13.21 -4.00 4.64
N ASN A 58 -13.72 -3.84 5.85
CA ASN A 58 -15.05 -4.32 6.23
C ASN A 58 -15.92 -3.16 6.75
N PRO A 59 -16.88 -2.62 5.97
CA PRO A 59 -17.31 -3.11 4.68
C PRO A 59 -16.24 -2.95 3.60
N ARG A 60 -16.30 -3.82 2.59
CA ARG A 60 -15.40 -3.76 1.41
C ARG A 60 -15.68 -2.44 0.68
N PRO A 61 -14.64 -1.75 0.15
CA PRO A 61 -14.84 -0.60 -0.71
C PRO A 61 -15.84 -0.93 -1.83
N SER A 62 -16.90 -0.12 -1.93
CA SER A 62 -17.89 -0.24 -3.00
C SER A 62 -17.34 0.31 -4.31
N GLN A 63 -17.93 -0.11 -5.44
CA GLN A 63 -17.52 0.38 -6.76
C GLN A 63 -17.60 1.91 -6.84
N LYS A 64 -18.68 2.51 -6.31
CA LYS A 64 -18.86 3.97 -6.26
C LYS A 64 -17.74 4.68 -5.48
N GLU A 65 -17.30 4.11 -4.36
CA GLU A 65 -16.20 4.69 -3.58
C GLU A 65 -14.86 4.55 -4.32
N LEU A 66 -14.65 3.45 -5.04
CA LEU A 66 -13.47 3.24 -5.87
C LEU A 66 -13.45 4.21 -7.05
N GLU A 67 -14.57 4.41 -7.75
CA GLU A 67 -14.74 5.38 -8.84
C GLU A 67 -14.48 6.83 -8.39
N ALA A 68 -14.94 7.17 -7.18
CA ALA A 68 -14.74 8.48 -6.60
C ALA A 68 -13.25 8.79 -6.33
N ILE A 69 -12.49 7.80 -5.84
CA ILE A 69 -11.04 7.95 -5.65
C ILE A 69 -10.30 7.87 -6.98
N ALA A 70 -10.68 6.94 -7.86
CA ALA A 70 -10.13 6.73 -9.20
C ALA A 70 -10.09 8.04 -10.00
N SER A 71 -11.19 8.79 -9.96
CA SER A 71 -11.31 10.08 -10.65
C SER A 71 -10.31 11.14 -10.15
N LEU A 72 -9.89 11.09 -8.88
CA LEU A 72 -8.93 12.04 -8.31
C LEU A 72 -7.48 11.62 -8.50
N VAL A 73 -7.21 10.32 -8.43
CA VAL A 73 -5.85 9.79 -8.51
C VAL A 73 -5.45 9.44 -9.95
N GLU A 74 -6.39 9.58 -10.89
CA GLU A 74 -6.27 9.22 -12.31
C GLU A 74 -5.79 7.78 -12.52
N VAL A 75 -6.40 6.86 -11.76
CA VAL A 75 -6.21 5.42 -11.88
C VAL A 75 -7.57 4.78 -12.04
N ASP A 76 -7.70 3.87 -12.98
CA ASP A 76 -8.93 3.12 -13.21
C ASP A 76 -9.47 2.43 -11.93
N ALA A 77 -10.79 2.40 -11.77
CA ALA A 77 -11.43 1.86 -10.57
C ALA A 77 -11.20 0.35 -10.42
N ASP A 78 -11.18 -0.41 -11.52
CA ASP A 78 -10.87 -1.84 -11.50
C ASP A 78 -9.39 -2.05 -11.13
N ARG A 79 -8.51 -1.16 -11.58
CA ARG A 79 -7.11 -1.17 -11.15
C ARG A 79 -6.97 -0.93 -9.65
N LEU A 80 -7.74 -0.03 -9.05
CA LEU A 80 -7.78 0.14 -7.58
C LEU A 80 -8.36 -1.09 -6.88
N ALA A 81 -9.39 -1.72 -7.46
CA ALA A 81 -9.99 -2.93 -6.93
C ALA A 81 -8.99 -4.10 -6.87
N GLN A 82 -8.07 -4.21 -7.82
CA GLN A 82 -6.98 -5.20 -7.83
C GLN A 82 -5.97 -5.03 -6.69
N MET A 83 -5.91 -3.85 -6.06
CA MET A 83 -5.05 -3.58 -4.90
C MET A 83 -5.69 -4.02 -3.57
N LEU A 84 -6.93 -4.47 -3.61
CA LEU A 84 -7.65 -5.08 -2.49
C LEU A 84 -7.37 -6.59 -2.45
N PRO A 85 -7.49 -7.24 -1.27
CA PRO A 85 -7.48 -8.70 -1.22
C PRO A 85 -8.61 -9.28 -2.08
N PRO A 86 -8.40 -10.38 -2.82
CA PRO A 86 -9.47 -11.12 -3.48
C PRO A 86 -10.54 -11.56 -2.49
N LEU A 87 -11.77 -11.78 -2.99
CA LEU A 87 -12.87 -12.24 -2.15
C LEU A 87 -12.53 -13.60 -1.52
N GLY A 88 -12.86 -13.77 -0.24
CA GLY A 88 -12.58 -14.99 0.53
C GLY A 88 -11.13 -15.17 0.98
N VAL A 89 -10.18 -14.33 0.53
CA VAL A 89 -8.78 -14.43 0.96
C VAL A 89 -8.60 -13.82 2.35
N GLY A 90 -8.15 -14.65 3.30
CA GLY A 90 -7.84 -14.22 4.65
C GLY A 90 -6.62 -13.30 4.71
N MET A 91 -6.80 -12.12 5.30
CA MET A 91 -5.72 -11.14 5.50
C MET A 91 -5.14 -11.21 6.92
N GLN A 92 -3.83 -11.05 7.00
CA GLN A 92 -3.09 -10.69 8.20
C GLN A 92 -2.95 -9.17 8.22
N HIS A 93 -3.69 -8.49 9.10
CA HIS A 93 -3.60 -7.02 9.18
C HIS A 93 -2.33 -6.57 9.90
N GLU A 94 -1.89 -7.33 10.90
CA GLU A 94 -0.65 -7.11 11.63
C GLU A 94 0.04 -8.44 11.94
N PRO A 95 1.38 -8.51 11.96
CA PRO A 95 2.31 -7.43 11.62
C PRO A 95 2.27 -7.10 10.12
N ILE A 96 2.69 -5.88 9.77
CA ILE A 96 2.95 -5.52 8.38
C ILE A 96 4.16 -6.31 7.91
N ARG A 97 4.09 -6.84 6.69
CA ARG A 97 5.10 -7.73 6.16
C ARG A 97 5.83 -7.14 4.95
N LEU A 98 7.05 -7.60 4.71
CA LEU A 98 7.95 -7.04 3.71
C LEU A 98 8.86 -8.14 3.13
N CYS A 99 9.00 -8.16 1.81
CA CYS A 99 10.15 -8.79 1.16
C CYS A 99 11.12 -7.69 0.69
N GLY A 100 12.33 -7.65 1.25
CA GLY A 100 13.34 -6.65 0.90
C GLY A 100 13.83 -6.77 -0.54
N ALA A 101 13.94 -8.00 -1.06
CA ALA A 101 14.32 -8.25 -2.45
C ALA A 101 13.28 -7.70 -3.44
N CYS A 102 12.00 -8.04 -3.27
CA CYS A 102 10.92 -7.44 -4.07
C CYS A 102 10.90 -5.91 -3.95
N TYR A 103 11.13 -5.38 -2.75
CA TYR A 103 11.13 -3.93 -2.55
C TYR A 103 12.31 -3.24 -3.25
N ALA A 104 13.44 -3.93 -3.41
CA ALA A 104 14.58 -3.45 -4.18
C ALA A 104 14.27 -3.39 -5.69
N GLU A 105 13.48 -4.33 -6.21
CA GLU A 105 13.04 -4.35 -7.62
C GLU A 105 11.98 -3.29 -7.92
N ALA A 106 10.95 -3.23 -7.07
CA ALA A 106 9.86 -2.28 -7.18
C ALA A 106 9.56 -1.73 -5.78
N PRO A 107 9.78 -0.43 -5.51
CA PRO A 107 9.69 0.15 -4.16
C PRO A 107 8.23 0.35 -3.71
N CYS A 108 7.52 -0.77 -3.60
CA CYS A 108 6.12 -0.86 -3.25
C CYS A 108 5.89 -1.99 -2.25
N HIS A 109 4.88 -1.82 -1.41
CA HIS A 109 4.36 -2.93 -0.62
C HIS A 109 3.38 -3.73 -1.48
N ARG A 110 3.59 -5.04 -1.62
CA ARG A 110 2.67 -5.91 -2.36
C ARG A 110 1.55 -6.41 -1.46
N ILE A 111 0.30 -6.42 -1.96
CA ILE A 111 -0.87 -6.84 -1.17
C ILE A 111 -0.76 -8.31 -0.70
N GLU A 112 -0.18 -9.17 -1.53
CA GLU A 112 0.00 -10.60 -1.28
C GLU A 112 0.80 -10.92 -0.01
N TRP A 113 1.72 -10.04 0.39
CA TRP A 113 2.51 -10.24 1.61
C TRP A 113 1.65 -10.29 2.86
N GLN A 114 0.46 -9.68 2.84
CA GLN A 114 -0.48 -9.69 3.95
C GLN A 114 -1.46 -10.87 3.89
N TYR A 115 -1.38 -11.80 2.94
CA TYR A 115 -2.26 -12.97 2.97
C TYR A 115 -1.84 -13.94 4.08
N LYS A 116 -2.83 -14.52 4.79
CA LYS A 116 -2.56 -15.48 5.89
C LYS A 116 -1.79 -16.72 5.42
N SER A 117 -2.03 -17.16 4.18
CA SER A 117 -1.36 -18.30 3.56
C SER A 117 0.09 -18.02 3.15
N VAL A 118 0.48 -16.74 3.04
CA VAL A 118 1.78 -16.33 2.51
C VAL A 118 2.74 -16.05 3.66
N TRP A 119 3.79 -16.86 3.77
CA TRP A 119 4.88 -16.68 4.75
C TRP A 119 6.27 -16.60 4.09
N LYS A 120 6.34 -16.99 2.82
CA LYS A 120 7.52 -16.98 1.95
C LYS A 120 7.20 -16.18 0.70
N CYS A 121 8.18 -15.43 0.20
CA CYS A 121 8.06 -14.72 -1.06
C CYS A 121 8.10 -15.74 -2.21
N ASP A 122 7.12 -15.68 -3.10
CA ASP A 122 7.01 -16.51 -4.31
C ASP A 122 8.08 -16.21 -5.37
N ARG A 123 8.52 -14.95 -5.46
CA ARG A 123 9.53 -14.52 -6.45
C ARG A 123 10.98 -14.82 -6.04
N HIS A 124 11.28 -14.70 -4.75
CA HIS A 124 12.65 -14.78 -4.23
C HIS A 124 12.89 -15.99 -3.33
N GLU A 125 11.85 -16.77 -3.02
CA GLU A 125 11.93 -17.93 -2.10
C GLU A 125 12.46 -17.58 -0.69
N LEU A 126 12.40 -16.29 -0.33
CA LEU A 126 12.86 -15.75 0.95
C LEU A 126 11.73 -15.69 1.97
N LYS A 127 12.04 -15.95 3.24
CA LYS A 127 11.10 -15.69 4.33
C LYS A 127 10.69 -14.22 4.34
N ILE A 128 9.39 -13.97 4.40
CA ILE A 128 8.86 -12.61 4.50
C ILE A 128 9.13 -12.05 5.91
N LEU A 129 9.62 -10.80 5.97
CA LEU A 129 9.93 -10.10 7.21
C LEU A 129 8.65 -9.52 7.82
N ALA A 130 8.50 -9.65 9.15
CA ALA A 130 7.42 -9.03 9.93
C ALA A 130 7.90 -7.86 10.81
N LYS A 131 9.23 -7.69 10.91
CA LYS A 131 9.90 -6.65 11.68
C LYS A 131 11.22 -6.30 10.98
N CYS A 132 11.76 -5.14 11.31
CA CYS A 132 13.08 -4.75 10.82
C CYS A 132 14.13 -5.77 11.29
N PRO A 133 14.94 -6.36 10.40
CA PRO A 133 15.94 -7.35 10.79
C PRO A 133 17.12 -6.73 11.55
N ASN A 134 17.32 -5.41 11.46
CA ASN A 134 18.42 -4.71 12.12
C ASN A 134 18.08 -4.27 13.56
N CYS A 135 16.88 -3.72 13.79
CA CYS A 135 16.50 -3.14 15.10
C CYS A 135 15.22 -3.73 15.70
N GLU A 136 14.66 -4.75 15.06
CA GLU A 136 13.46 -5.48 15.47
C GLU A 136 12.16 -4.67 15.59
N ALA A 137 12.18 -3.39 15.24
CA ALA A 137 10.97 -2.57 15.25
C ALA A 137 9.93 -3.13 14.26
N PRO A 138 8.64 -3.21 14.64
CA PRO A 138 7.59 -3.59 13.72
C PRO A 138 7.49 -2.58 12.56
N PHE A 139 7.15 -3.04 11.38
CA PHE A 139 6.90 -2.15 10.25
C PHE A 139 5.61 -1.36 10.49
N LYS A 140 5.63 -0.06 10.20
CA LYS A 140 4.41 0.76 10.17
C LYS A 140 3.54 0.34 8.99
N ILE A 141 2.27 0.75 9.00
CA ILE A 141 1.38 0.54 7.84
C ILE A 141 2.03 1.08 6.56
N PRO A 142 1.83 0.44 5.40
CA PRO A 142 2.51 0.81 4.16
C PRO A 142 2.27 2.26 3.73
N ALA A 143 1.10 2.81 4.06
CA ALA A 143 0.79 4.22 3.84
C ALA A 143 1.78 5.20 4.51
N LEU A 144 2.57 4.76 5.50
CA LEU A 144 3.53 5.58 6.25
C LEU A 144 5.00 5.33 5.86
N TRP A 145 5.27 4.64 4.76
CA TRP A 145 6.63 4.34 4.29
C TRP A 145 7.24 5.52 3.50
N GLU A 146 7.39 6.66 4.16
CA GLU A 146 7.79 7.96 3.57
C GLU A 146 9.20 7.95 2.98
N ASP A 147 10.12 7.20 3.59
CA ASP A 147 11.54 7.17 3.21
C ASP A 147 12.05 5.80 2.78
N LYS A 148 11.15 4.87 2.47
CA LYS A 148 11.51 3.52 2.01
C LYS A 148 12.46 2.78 2.99
N CYS A 149 12.35 3.07 4.28
CA CYS A 149 13.27 2.58 5.30
C CYS A 149 12.58 2.32 6.64
N CYS A 150 13.27 1.62 7.55
CA CYS A 150 12.80 1.44 8.90
C CYS A 150 12.64 2.79 9.62
N HIS A 151 11.45 3.04 10.19
CA HIS A 151 11.16 4.26 10.93
C HIS A 151 12.06 4.48 12.17
N ARG A 152 12.70 3.43 12.71
CA ARG A 152 13.54 3.49 13.91
C ARG A 152 15.03 3.61 13.61
N CYS A 153 15.58 2.65 12.87
CA CYS A 153 17.03 2.58 12.61
C CYS A 153 17.43 3.05 11.21
N ARG A 154 16.47 3.49 10.39
CA ARG A 154 16.68 4.02 9.03
C ARG A 154 17.32 3.04 8.03
N THR A 155 17.48 1.76 8.38
CA THR A 155 17.88 0.71 7.43
C THR A 155 16.91 0.71 6.23
N PRO A 156 17.39 0.91 4.99
CA PRO A 156 16.55 0.89 3.80
C PRO A 156 15.86 -0.46 3.61
N PHE A 157 14.60 -0.47 3.16
CA PHE A 157 13.85 -1.71 2.94
C PHE A 157 14.50 -2.60 1.88
N ALA A 158 15.03 -2.00 0.81
CA ALA A 158 15.76 -2.72 -0.25
C ALA A 158 17.00 -3.46 0.30
N GLU A 159 17.67 -2.93 1.31
CA GLU A 159 18.85 -3.55 1.91
C GLU A 159 18.51 -4.67 2.90
N MET A 160 17.24 -4.79 3.32
CA MET A 160 16.82 -5.83 4.25
C MET A 160 16.92 -7.25 3.66
N THR A 161 17.05 -7.36 2.33
CA THR A 161 17.31 -8.64 1.64
C THR A 161 18.54 -9.36 2.19
N LYS A 162 19.59 -8.63 2.60
CA LYS A 162 20.84 -9.18 3.17
C LYS A 162 20.61 -9.99 4.44
N TYR A 163 19.47 -9.80 5.10
CA TYR A 163 19.10 -10.45 6.35
C TYR A 163 17.99 -11.49 6.18
N GLN A 164 17.40 -11.60 4.98
CA GLN A 164 16.40 -12.61 4.68
C GLN A 164 17.08 -13.95 4.39
N LYS A 165 16.52 -15.04 4.94
CA LYS A 165 17.02 -16.40 4.75
C LYS A 165 16.13 -17.15 3.77
N ILE A 166 16.74 -17.99 2.95
CA ILE A 166 16.06 -19.09 2.25
C ILE A 166 15.63 -20.07 3.35
N THR A 167 14.38 -20.52 3.29
CA THR A 167 13.83 -21.51 4.24
C THR A 167 13.90 -22.91 3.67
#